data_AF-A0A4Z0EN48-F1
#
_entry.id   AF-A0A4Z0EN48-F1
#
_cell.length_a   1.000
_cell.length_b   1.000
_cell.length_c   1.000
_cell.angle_alpha   90.00
_cell.angle_beta   90.00
_cell.angle_gamma   90.00
#
_symmetry.space_group_name_H-M   'P 1'
#
loop_
_entity.id
_entity.type
_entity.pdbx_description
1 polymer ?
#
loop_
_entity_poly.entity_id
_entity_poly.type
_entity_poly.pdbx_seq_one_letter_code
_entity_poly.pdbx_strand_id
1 'polypeptide(L)'
;MSFLLRILLVAVAGLCLIGTRLVMQRHLNTETARLAPVNAVVGDASYLAFFGEAPTAATPDFLRIQTHLAYAEQLLRQRTPAGLPAAQRQRRAQLLDLLHSYWQAGVFPHNEAPDGQRHPCFIDGTGRICAVGYLVEQTASRAAAERINRRFQYQDITQMRDVALSRWVAGSGLSVADCALIQPTYNFQQPETLTNGYATSSALLGGANLAAIALNRSAAGQQTGRWLPLLTMATGATQAIVGMGNFPSEDNYYSTSGDARRYVSIANVGVGTATLLFGTWSLLHRSAANSQLPRTSWNVGPSPAGGGQLASGTSLFVTRRF
;
A
#
# COMPACT_ATOMS: atom_id res chain seq x y z
N MET A 1 -36.59 15.97 -7.98
CA MET A 1 -35.36 15.14 -7.88
C MET A 1 -35.11 14.51 -9.24
N SER A 2 -34.01 14.86 -9.92
CA SER A 2 -33.80 14.51 -11.34
C SER A 2 -33.57 13.00 -11.51
N PHE A 3 -34.03 12.46 -12.64
CA PHE A 3 -33.93 11.05 -13.02
C PHE A 3 -32.49 10.50 -12.90
N LEU A 4 -31.50 11.34 -13.19
CA LEU A 4 -30.06 11.04 -13.06
C LEU A 4 -29.61 10.75 -11.62
N LEU A 5 -30.19 11.41 -10.62
CA LEU A 5 -29.82 11.19 -9.21
C LEU A 5 -30.30 9.82 -8.71
N ARG A 6 -31.42 9.33 -9.23
CA ARG A 6 -31.96 8.01 -8.90
C ARG A 6 -31.13 6.88 -9.51
N ILE A 7 -30.65 7.06 -10.74
CA ILE A 7 -29.76 6.09 -11.41
C ILE A 7 -28.42 5.98 -10.67
N LEU A 8 -27.86 7.11 -10.23
CA LEU A 8 -26.61 7.14 -9.48
C LEU A 8 -26.73 6.41 -8.12
N LEU A 9 -27.82 6.62 -7.38
CA LEU A 9 -28.07 5.95 -6.10
C LEU A 9 -28.25 4.43 -6.25
N VAL A 10 -28.94 3.99 -7.30
CA VAL A 10 -29.12 2.56 -7.59
C VAL A 10 -27.80 1.90 -8.02
N ALA A 11 -26.97 2.59 -8.79
CA ALA A 11 -25.65 2.10 -9.18
C ALA A 11 -24.70 1.95 -7.97
N VAL A 12 -24.72 2.92 -7.05
CA VAL A 12 -23.91 2.88 -5.81
C VAL A 12 -24.40 1.76 -4.88
N ALA A 13 -25.71 1.59 -4.69
CA ALA A 13 -26.26 0.51 -3.88
C ALA A 13 -25.97 -0.88 -4.47
N GLY A 14 -26.03 -1.01 -5.80
CA GLY A 14 -25.67 -2.24 -6.51
C GLY A 14 -24.20 -2.61 -6.34
N LEU A 15 -23.29 -1.63 -6.41
CA LEU A 15 -21.86 -1.84 -6.18
C LEU A 15 -21.56 -2.24 -4.73
N CYS A 16 -22.25 -1.67 -3.74
CA CYS A 16 -22.14 -2.08 -2.33
C CYS A 16 -22.61 -3.53 -2.09
N LEU A 17 -23.70 -3.96 -2.74
CA LEU A 17 -24.24 -5.31 -2.59
C LEU A 17 -23.40 -6.39 -3.30
N ILE A 18 -22.79 -6.03 -4.43
CA ILE A 18 -21.82 -6.90 -5.13
C ILE A 18 -20.53 -7.02 -4.29
N GLY A 19 -20.07 -5.91 -3.71
CA GLY A 19 -18.92 -5.89 -2.79
C GLY A 19 -19.12 -6.77 -1.56
N THR A 20 -20.28 -6.71 -0.90
CA THR A 20 -20.57 -7.52 0.29
C THR A 20 -20.70 -9.02 -0.02
N ARG A 21 -21.26 -9.40 -1.17
CA ARG A 21 -21.32 -10.82 -1.58
C ARG A 21 -19.95 -11.40 -1.91
N LEU A 22 -19.06 -10.62 -2.51
CA LEU A 22 -17.66 -11.02 -2.78
C LEU A 22 -16.84 -11.18 -1.50
N VAL A 23 -17.10 -10.35 -0.48
CA VAL A 23 -16.46 -10.47 0.85
C VAL A 23 -16.99 -11.71 1.61
N MET A 24 -18.28 -12.03 1.48
CA MET A 24 -18.91 -13.11 2.25
C MET A 24 -18.64 -14.52 1.69
N GLN A 25 -18.37 -14.67 0.38
CA GLN A 25 -17.98 -15.95 -0.23
C GLN A 25 -16.54 -16.39 0.09
N ARG A 26 -15.69 -15.52 0.65
CA ARG A 26 -14.32 -15.88 1.05
C ARG A 26 -14.22 -16.65 2.39
N HIS A 27 -15.32 -16.78 3.13
CA HIS A 27 -15.28 -17.29 4.51
C HIS A 27 -15.68 -18.76 4.71
N LEU A 28 -15.89 -19.54 3.66
CA LEU A 28 -16.22 -20.97 3.80
C LEU A 28 -15.21 -21.82 3.04
N ASN A 29 -14.24 -22.33 3.79
CA ASN A 29 -13.32 -23.46 3.53
C ASN A 29 -11.89 -23.08 3.92
N THR A 30 -11.57 -23.17 5.21
CA THR A 30 -10.17 -23.30 5.64
C THR A 30 -10.08 -24.60 6.43
N GLU A 31 -9.83 -25.69 5.70
CA GLU A 31 -9.23 -26.86 6.33
C GLU A 31 -7.93 -26.42 7.01
N THR A 32 -7.75 -26.82 8.26
CA THR A 32 -6.64 -26.46 9.15
C THR A 32 -5.33 -27.08 8.66
N ALA A 33 -4.77 -26.55 7.58
CA ALA A 33 -3.38 -26.80 7.21
C ALA A 33 -2.49 -26.22 8.33
N ARG A 34 -1.66 -27.06 8.96
CA ARG A 34 -0.67 -26.58 9.95
C ARG A 34 0.24 -25.57 9.28
N LEU A 35 0.38 -24.39 9.87
CA LEU A 35 1.27 -23.36 9.38
C LEU A 35 2.72 -23.84 9.39
N ALA A 36 3.49 -23.39 8.39
CA ALA A 36 4.94 -23.57 8.40
C ALA A 36 5.55 -22.79 9.58
N PRO A 37 6.49 -23.38 10.34
CA PRO A 37 7.02 -22.78 11.55
C PRO A 37 7.88 -21.54 11.28
N VAL A 38 7.89 -20.57 12.21
CA VAL A 38 8.72 -19.36 12.12
C VAL A 38 10.23 -19.64 12.20
N ASN A 39 10.63 -20.77 12.79
CA ASN A 39 12.04 -21.15 12.94
C ASN A 39 12.22 -22.68 12.84
N ALA A 40 13.34 -23.11 12.24
CA ALA A 40 13.63 -24.53 12.02
C ALA A 40 14.02 -25.30 13.30
N VAL A 41 14.51 -24.62 14.33
CA VAL A 41 14.99 -25.23 15.59
C VAL A 41 13.85 -25.40 16.58
N VAL A 42 13.05 -24.36 16.80
CA VAL A 42 12.02 -24.34 17.87
C VAL A 42 10.58 -24.30 17.35
N GLY A 43 10.38 -24.34 16.03
CA GLY A 43 9.03 -24.24 15.47
C GLY A 43 8.40 -22.88 15.76
N ASP A 44 7.17 -22.91 16.27
CA ASP A 44 6.43 -21.74 16.79
C ASP A 44 6.41 -21.68 18.34
N ALA A 45 7.33 -22.39 19.02
CA ALA A 45 7.36 -22.44 20.48
C ALA A 45 7.51 -21.06 21.15
N SER A 46 8.18 -20.12 20.48
CA SER A 46 8.32 -18.74 20.94
C SER A 46 6.96 -18.02 21.00
N TYR A 47 6.11 -18.20 19.99
CA TYR A 47 4.77 -17.63 19.95
C TYR A 47 3.87 -18.26 21.01
N LEU A 48 3.89 -19.59 21.13
CA LEU A 48 3.13 -20.32 22.14
C LEU A 48 3.53 -19.89 23.57
N ALA A 49 4.82 -19.72 23.83
CA ALA A 49 5.33 -19.30 25.14
C ALA A 49 4.88 -17.89 25.53
N PHE A 50 4.72 -16.98 24.55
CA PHE A 50 4.35 -15.59 24.80
C PHE A 50 2.83 -15.38 24.89
N PHE A 51 2.07 -15.99 23.98
CA PHE A 51 0.62 -15.76 23.85
C PHE A 51 -0.24 -16.86 24.48
N GLY A 52 0.33 -18.03 24.82
CA GLY A 52 -0.40 -19.17 25.37
C GLY A 52 -1.18 -19.98 24.34
N GLU A 53 -1.13 -19.59 23.07
CA GLU A 53 -1.78 -20.27 21.95
C GLU A 53 -0.86 -20.36 20.72
N ALA A 54 -1.16 -21.30 19.81
CA ALA A 54 -0.43 -21.44 18.57
C ALA A 54 -0.85 -20.36 17.55
N PRO A 55 0.05 -19.88 16.68
CA PRO A 55 -0.32 -18.95 15.63
C PRO A 55 -1.31 -19.61 14.65
N THR A 56 -2.20 -18.79 14.10
CA THR A 56 -3.20 -19.20 13.09
C THR A 56 -2.90 -18.52 11.76
N ALA A 57 -3.58 -18.92 10.69
CA ALA A 57 -3.41 -18.29 9.37
C ALA A 57 -3.69 -16.78 9.37
N ALA A 58 -4.45 -16.27 10.35
CA ALA A 58 -4.70 -14.84 10.55
C ALA A 58 -3.60 -14.13 11.35
N THR A 59 -2.65 -14.85 11.94
CA THR A 59 -1.56 -14.25 12.72
C THR A 59 -0.57 -13.54 11.79
N PRO A 60 -0.30 -12.23 11.99
CA PRO A 60 0.65 -11.50 11.17
C PRO A 60 2.06 -12.08 11.24
N ASP A 61 2.72 -12.25 10.09
CA ASP A 61 4.04 -12.89 10.04
C ASP A 61 5.12 -12.09 10.78
N PHE A 62 5.07 -10.77 10.68
CA PHE A 62 5.93 -9.85 11.43
C PHE A 62 5.88 -10.12 12.94
N LEU A 63 4.68 -10.32 13.50
CA LEU A 63 4.51 -10.57 14.94
C LEU A 63 5.17 -11.88 15.35
N ARG A 64 5.05 -12.93 14.51
CA ARG A 64 5.71 -14.22 14.74
C ARG A 64 7.23 -14.07 14.74
N ILE A 65 7.78 -13.35 13.76
CA ILE A 65 9.23 -13.13 13.63
C ILE A 65 9.76 -12.29 14.80
N GLN A 66 9.10 -11.18 15.13
CA GLN A 66 9.54 -10.30 16.22
C GLN A 66 9.50 -11.02 17.58
N THR A 67 8.42 -11.75 17.86
CA THR A 67 8.28 -12.57 19.08
C THR A 67 9.38 -13.64 19.14
N HIS A 68 9.65 -14.30 18.02
CA HIS A 68 10.70 -15.31 17.92
C HIS A 68 12.10 -14.73 18.20
N LEU A 69 12.44 -13.58 17.63
CA LEU A 69 13.75 -12.97 17.83
C LEU A 69 13.94 -12.46 19.26
N ALA A 70 12.91 -11.89 19.89
CA ALA A 70 12.94 -11.51 21.30
C ALA A 70 13.14 -12.73 22.20
N TYR A 71 12.42 -13.83 21.93
CA TYR A 71 12.58 -15.11 22.62
C TYR A 71 14.00 -15.68 22.45
N ALA A 72 14.53 -15.69 21.23
CA ALA A 72 15.88 -16.17 20.93
C ALA A 72 16.95 -15.36 21.67
N GLU A 73 16.84 -14.02 21.68
CA GLU A 73 17.75 -13.15 22.43
C GLU A 73 17.74 -13.51 23.93
N GLN A 74 16.56 -13.56 24.54
CA GLN A 74 16.41 -13.89 25.96
C GLN A 74 17.03 -15.25 26.29
N LEU A 75 16.73 -16.27 25.46
CA LEU A 75 17.23 -17.62 25.66
C LEU A 75 18.77 -17.65 25.58
N LEU A 76 19.35 -16.94 24.63
CA LEU A 76 20.80 -16.91 24.41
C LEU A 76 21.54 -16.10 25.47
N ARG A 77 20.91 -15.08 26.06
CA ARG A 77 21.46 -14.36 27.23
C ARG A 77 21.48 -15.26 28.46
N GLN A 78 20.40 -15.99 28.71
CA GLN A 78 20.29 -16.93 29.84
C GLN A 78 21.24 -18.13 29.71
N ARG A 79 21.54 -18.56 28.48
CA ARG A 79 22.38 -19.74 28.19
C ARG A 79 23.76 -19.35 27.67
N THR A 80 24.52 -18.58 28.45
CA THR A 80 25.92 -18.31 28.11
C THR A 80 26.82 -19.46 28.60
N PRO A 81 27.57 -20.16 27.72
CA PRO A 81 28.48 -21.23 28.15
C PRO A 81 29.55 -20.75 29.13
N ALA A 82 29.71 -21.46 30.26
CA ALA A 82 30.66 -21.11 31.32
C ALA A 82 32.13 -21.08 30.87
N GLY A 83 32.50 -21.90 29.88
CA GLY A 83 33.87 -22.02 29.36
C GLY A 83 34.25 -21.06 28.24
N LEU A 84 33.37 -20.14 27.82
CA LEU A 84 33.69 -19.20 26.73
C LEU A 84 34.86 -18.28 27.14
N PRO A 85 35.91 -18.11 26.31
CA PRO A 85 36.95 -17.10 26.53
C PRO A 85 36.37 -15.69 26.74
N ALA A 86 37.04 -14.87 27.56
CA ALA A 86 36.55 -13.54 27.92
C ALA A 86 36.22 -12.65 26.69
N ALA A 87 37.08 -12.67 25.67
CA ALA A 87 36.86 -11.94 24.42
C ALA A 87 35.60 -12.42 23.66
N GLN A 88 35.34 -13.73 23.64
CA GLN A 88 34.14 -14.29 23.00
C GLN A 88 32.87 -13.99 23.81
N ARG A 89 32.95 -13.94 25.14
CA ARG A 89 31.80 -13.51 25.98
C ARG A 89 31.43 -12.05 25.71
N GLN A 90 32.43 -11.17 25.62
CA GLN A 90 32.20 -9.75 25.30
C GLN A 90 31.59 -9.60 23.90
N ARG A 91 32.12 -10.34 22.92
CA ARG A 91 31.58 -10.30 21.54
C ARG A 91 30.16 -10.87 21.46
N ARG A 92 29.88 -11.96 22.19
CA ARG A 92 28.53 -12.51 22.30
C ARG A 92 27.55 -11.47 22.86
N ALA A 93 27.92 -10.78 23.95
CA ALA A 93 27.08 -9.74 24.54
C ALA A 93 26.79 -8.62 23.54
N GLN A 94 27.83 -8.10 22.85
CA GLN A 94 27.68 -7.09 21.81
C GLN A 94 26.73 -7.54 20.69
N LEU A 95 26.84 -8.79 20.24
CA LEU A 95 25.97 -9.33 19.20
C LEU A 95 24.51 -9.47 19.67
N LEU A 96 24.28 -9.83 20.93
CA LEU A 96 22.93 -9.90 21.48
C LEU A 96 22.33 -8.50 21.68
N ASP A 97 23.14 -7.48 21.96
CA ASP A 97 22.68 -6.08 21.99
C ASP A 97 22.32 -5.57 20.59
N LEU A 98 23.10 -5.93 19.57
CA LEU A 98 22.77 -5.66 18.17
C LEU A 98 21.48 -6.38 17.73
N LEU A 99 21.31 -7.65 18.16
CA LEU A 99 20.10 -8.42 17.91
C LEU A 99 18.87 -7.74 18.54
N HIS A 100 19.04 -7.20 19.75
CA HIS A 100 18.00 -6.43 20.45
C HIS A 100 17.51 -5.25 19.61
N SER A 101 18.44 -4.39 19.19
CA SER A 101 18.10 -3.24 18.34
C SER A 101 17.45 -3.65 17.02
N TYR A 102 17.91 -4.75 16.42
CA TYR A 102 17.38 -5.25 15.16
C TYR A 102 15.90 -5.68 15.28
N TRP A 103 15.55 -6.52 16.26
CA TRP A 103 14.16 -6.98 16.35
C TRP A 103 13.22 -5.89 16.83
N GLN A 104 13.70 -4.92 17.61
CA GLN A 104 12.92 -3.72 17.99
C GLN A 104 12.61 -2.83 16.78
N ALA A 105 13.57 -2.68 15.85
CA ALA A 105 13.36 -1.91 14.63
C ALA A 105 12.33 -2.57 13.69
N GLY A 106 12.23 -3.91 13.71
CA GLY A 106 11.16 -4.63 13.03
C GLY A 106 11.25 -4.68 11.50
N VAL A 107 12.40 -4.33 10.92
CA VAL A 107 12.62 -4.32 9.47
C VAL A 107 13.19 -5.65 9.03
N PHE A 108 12.31 -6.59 8.69
CA PHE A 108 12.67 -7.97 8.33
C PHE A 108 12.60 -8.21 6.82
N PRO A 109 13.40 -9.13 6.26
CA PRO A 109 13.35 -9.45 4.85
C PRO A 109 12.06 -10.18 4.46
N HIS A 110 11.69 -10.02 3.19
CA HIS A 110 10.64 -10.83 2.58
C HIS A 110 11.25 -12.00 1.80
N ASN A 111 10.55 -13.13 1.82
CA ASN A 111 10.95 -14.31 1.05
C ASN A 111 10.24 -14.30 -0.30
N GLU A 112 11.04 -14.29 -1.37
CA GLU A 112 10.58 -14.26 -2.77
C GLU A 112 10.89 -15.58 -3.49
N ALA A 113 11.16 -16.67 -2.76
CA ALA A 113 11.52 -17.97 -3.30
C ALA A 113 10.43 -18.53 -4.25
N PRO A 114 10.78 -19.04 -5.45
CA PRO A 114 9.79 -19.41 -6.47
C PRO A 114 8.84 -20.56 -6.10
N ASP A 115 9.17 -21.36 -5.10
CA ASP A 115 8.36 -22.52 -4.66
C ASP A 115 7.14 -22.12 -3.82
N GLY A 116 7.01 -20.84 -3.46
CA GLY A 116 5.88 -20.33 -2.70
C GLY A 116 5.86 -20.77 -1.24
N GLN A 117 6.94 -21.40 -0.76
CA GLN A 117 7.02 -21.93 0.60
C GLN A 117 7.72 -20.95 1.54
N ARG A 118 7.66 -21.22 2.84
CA ARG A 118 8.34 -20.43 3.86
C ARG A 118 9.83 -20.80 3.90
N HIS A 119 10.72 -19.85 3.60
CA HIS A 119 12.17 -20.06 3.60
C HIS A 119 12.90 -19.03 4.47
N PRO A 120 14.11 -19.35 4.98
CA PRO A 120 15.05 -18.31 5.34
C PRO A 120 15.24 -17.35 4.16
N CYS A 121 15.57 -16.09 4.42
CA CYS A 121 15.96 -15.12 3.40
C CYS A 121 17.08 -14.27 3.98
N PHE A 122 18.30 -14.33 3.42
CA PHE A 122 19.47 -13.66 3.99
C PHE A 122 19.42 -12.15 3.71
N ILE A 123 19.25 -11.76 2.45
CA ILE A 123 18.91 -10.40 2.02
C ILE A 123 17.82 -10.49 0.93
N ASP A 124 16.74 -9.72 1.07
CA ASP A 124 15.65 -9.67 0.09
C ASP A 124 15.95 -8.76 -1.12
N GLY A 125 15.08 -8.76 -2.13
CA GLY A 125 15.23 -7.94 -3.34
C GLY A 125 15.23 -6.42 -3.08
N THR A 126 14.77 -5.98 -1.91
CA THR A 126 14.77 -4.56 -1.49
C THR A 126 15.96 -4.20 -0.60
N GLY A 127 16.84 -5.16 -0.30
CA GLY A 127 18.04 -4.97 0.50
C GLY A 127 17.84 -5.15 2.00
N ARG A 128 16.64 -5.52 2.48
CA ARG A 128 16.42 -5.85 3.89
C ARG A 128 17.17 -7.14 4.21
N ILE A 129 17.78 -7.18 5.39
CA ILE A 129 18.71 -8.23 5.80
C ILE A 129 18.15 -8.99 6.99
N CYS A 130 18.34 -10.31 7.05
CA CYS A 130 17.91 -11.10 8.21
C CYS A 130 18.74 -10.82 9.46
N ALA A 131 18.28 -11.33 10.60
CA ALA A 131 18.96 -11.14 11.89
C ALA A 131 20.43 -11.60 11.86
N VAL A 132 20.72 -12.81 11.35
CA VAL A 132 22.10 -13.30 11.22
C VAL A 132 22.93 -12.43 10.28
N GLY A 133 22.36 -12.04 9.13
CA GLY A 133 23.02 -11.17 8.18
C GLY A 133 23.33 -9.80 8.78
N TYR A 134 22.40 -9.21 9.54
CA TYR A 134 22.58 -7.94 10.23
C TYR A 134 23.75 -8.01 11.21
N LEU A 135 23.84 -9.08 12.01
CA LEU A 135 24.96 -9.29 12.93
C LEU A 135 26.32 -9.36 12.20
N VAL A 136 26.37 -10.03 11.04
CA VAL A 136 27.56 -10.07 10.18
C VAL A 136 27.85 -8.68 9.61
N GLU A 137 26.84 -7.96 9.14
CA GLU A 137 26.98 -6.62 8.57
C GLU A 137 27.59 -5.64 9.58
N GLN A 138 27.05 -5.62 10.80
CA GLN A 138 27.47 -4.69 11.86
C GLN A 138 28.85 -5.01 12.43
N THR A 139 29.34 -6.24 12.31
CA THR A 139 30.61 -6.68 12.94
C THR A 139 31.69 -7.11 11.95
N ALA A 140 31.38 -7.13 10.66
CA ALA A 140 32.34 -7.40 9.60
C ALA A 140 32.21 -6.39 8.45
N SER A 141 31.10 -6.43 7.70
CA SER A 141 30.72 -5.42 6.69
C SER A 141 29.47 -5.85 5.91
N ARG A 142 28.79 -4.87 5.30
CA ARG A 142 27.72 -5.13 4.31
C ARG A 142 28.21 -6.01 3.15
N ALA A 143 29.41 -5.74 2.63
CA ALA A 143 30.00 -6.52 1.55
C ALA A 143 30.18 -8.01 1.92
N ALA A 144 30.48 -8.31 3.19
CA ALA A 144 30.56 -9.68 3.67
C ALA A 144 29.18 -10.36 3.68
N ALA A 145 28.13 -9.67 4.13
CA ALA A 145 26.77 -10.17 4.11
C ALA A 145 26.26 -10.42 2.68
N GLU A 146 26.51 -9.50 1.75
CA GLU A 146 26.12 -9.65 0.33
C GLU A 146 26.84 -10.83 -0.35
N ARG A 147 28.11 -11.08 0.00
CA ARG A 147 28.85 -12.25 -0.48
C ARG A 147 28.18 -13.56 -0.02
N ILE A 148 27.73 -13.62 1.23
CA ILE A 148 27.00 -14.78 1.76
C ILE A 148 25.65 -14.92 1.04
N ASN A 149 24.91 -13.81 0.91
CA ASN A 149 23.60 -13.78 0.25
C ASN A 149 23.65 -14.39 -1.16
N ARG A 150 24.64 -14.01 -1.99
CA ARG A 150 24.78 -14.51 -3.37
C ARG A 150 24.84 -16.04 -3.50
N ARG A 151 25.23 -16.75 -2.43
CA ARG A 151 25.39 -18.22 -2.43
C ARG A 151 24.33 -18.94 -1.61
N PHE A 152 23.75 -18.25 -0.62
CA PHE A 152 22.98 -18.87 0.45
C PHE A 152 21.69 -18.13 0.80
N GLN A 153 21.18 -17.28 -0.11
CA GLN A 153 20.03 -16.41 0.13
C GLN A 153 18.88 -17.10 0.86
N TYR A 154 18.45 -18.29 0.41
CA TYR A 154 17.31 -19.00 0.98
C TYR A 154 17.67 -20.22 1.85
N GLN A 155 18.92 -20.33 2.28
CA GLN A 155 19.39 -21.50 3.03
C GLN A 155 19.35 -21.29 4.55
N ASP A 156 19.16 -22.38 5.27
CA ASP A 156 19.39 -22.42 6.71
C ASP A 156 20.90 -22.37 6.99
N ILE A 157 21.31 -21.67 8.04
CA ILE A 157 22.73 -21.47 8.36
C ILE A 157 23.47 -22.79 8.60
N THR A 158 22.78 -23.84 9.05
CA THR A 158 23.36 -25.18 9.23
C THR A 158 23.80 -25.81 7.89
N GLN A 159 23.26 -25.34 6.77
CA GLN A 159 23.57 -25.80 5.42
C GLN A 159 24.57 -24.89 4.69
N MET A 160 24.86 -23.71 5.24
CA MET A 160 25.74 -22.72 4.60
C MET A 160 27.22 -23.09 4.70
N ARG A 161 27.76 -23.62 3.60
CA ARG A 161 29.19 -23.97 3.47
C ARG A 161 30.03 -22.76 3.03
N ASP A 162 30.25 -21.82 3.95
CA ASP A 162 31.11 -20.63 3.76
C ASP A 162 32.20 -20.52 4.81
N VAL A 163 33.47 -20.61 4.40
CA VAL A 163 34.62 -20.59 5.31
C VAL A 163 34.70 -19.29 6.12
N ALA A 164 34.35 -18.16 5.52
CA ALA A 164 34.39 -16.87 6.21
C ALA A 164 33.25 -16.75 7.24
N LEU A 165 32.05 -17.23 6.92
CA LEU A 165 30.95 -17.32 7.89
C LEU A 165 31.28 -18.26 9.05
N SER A 166 31.85 -19.44 8.77
CA SER A 166 32.27 -20.38 9.83
C SER A 166 33.32 -19.76 10.76
N ARG A 167 34.28 -19.00 10.23
CA ARG A 167 35.26 -18.27 11.04
C ARG A 167 34.61 -17.15 11.85
N TRP A 168 33.64 -16.44 11.27
CA TRP A 168 32.88 -15.41 11.99
C TRP A 168 32.11 -16.02 13.17
N VAL A 169 31.41 -17.14 12.97
CA VAL A 169 30.73 -17.87 14.05
C VAL A 169 31.72 -18.34 15.12
N ALA A 170 32.84 -18.97 14.72
CA ALA A 170 33.84 -19.44 15.66
C ALA A 170 34.44 -18.31 16.53
N GLY A 171 34.51 -17.08 16.00
CA GLY A 171 35.00 -15.91 16.71
C GLY A 171 33.94 -15.14 17.50
N SER A 172 32.65 -15.40 17.27
CA SER A 172 31.55 -14.55 17.77
C SER A 172 31.14 -14.84 19.21
N GLY A 173 31.46 -16.03 19.72
CA GLY A 173 30.89 -16.56 20.96
C GLY A 173 29.45 -17.08 20.80
N LEU A 174 28.94 -17.16 19.58
CA LEU A 174 27.73 -17.90 19.20
C LEU A 174 28.12 -19.25 18.60
N SER A 175 27.29 -20.27 18.81
CA SER A 175 27.37 -21.52 18.07
C SER A 175 26.60 -21.44 16.74
N VAL A 176 26.81 -22.40 15.83
CA VAL A 176 25.96 -22.54 14.63
C VAL A 176 24.51 -22.77 15.02
N ALA A 177 24.25 -23.52 16.11
CA ALA A 177 22.91 -23.73 16.64
C ALA A 177 22.28 -22.44 17.18
N ASP A 178 23.07 -21.57 17.82
CA ASP A 178 22.60 -20.25 18.26
C ASP A 178 22.20 -19.39 17.06
N CYS A 179 23.00 -19.43 15.99
CA CYS A 179 22.69 -18.70 14.77
C CYS A 179 21.47 -19.27 14.06
N ALA A 180 21.27 -20.59 14.07
CA ALA A 180 20.07 -21.24 13.55
C ALA A 180 18.82 -20.91 14.37
N LEU A 181 18.97 -20.74 15.69
CA LEU A 181 17.90 -20.22 16.55
C LEU A 181 17.58 -18.76 16.22
N ILE A 182 18.60 -17.93 15.96
CA ILE A 182 18.41 -16.53 15.58
C ILE A 182 17.78 -16.40 14.18
N GLN A 183 18.08 -17.30 13.25
CA GLN A 183 17.61 -17.22 11.87
C GLN A 183 16.13 -17.63 11.73
N PRO A 184 15.21 -16.70 11.47
CA PRO A 184 13.83 -17.05 11.17
C PRO A 184 13.71 -17.53 9.72
N THR A 185 12.59 -18.17 9.44
CA THR A 185 12.05 -18.33 8.10
C THR A 185 10.97 -17.25 7.88
N TYR A 186 10.63 -16.96 6.62
CA TYR A 186 9.72 -15.87 6.24
C TYR A 186 8.67 -16.41 5.27
N ASN A 187 7.41 -15.98 5.44
CA ASN A 187 6.37 -16.37 4.48
C ASN A 187 6.74 -15.89 3.07
N PHE A 188 6.40 -16.71 2.08
CA PHE A 188 6.50 -16.29 0.69
C PHE A 188 5.63 -15.05 0.47
N GLN A 189 6.24 -14.02 -0.11
CA GLN A 189 5.57 -12.87 -0.64
C GLN A 189 5.95 -12.78 -2.11
N GLN A 190 4.95 -12.61 -2.98
CA GLN A 190 5.25 -12.38 -4.39
C GLN A 190 6.09 -11.10 -4.51
N PRO A 191 7.19 -11.10 -5.28
CA PRO A 191 7.94 -9.88 -5.55
C PRO A 191 6.98 -8.88 -6.20
N GLU A 192 6.61 -7.85 -5.43
CA GLU A 192 5.52 -6.97 -5.83
C GLU A 192 6.01 -5.90 -6.80
N THR A 193 5.61 -6.03 -8.07
CA THR A 193 5.38 -4.88 -8.92
C THR A 193 4.15 -4.13 -8.40
N LEU A 194 4.28 -2.85 -8.03
CA LEU A 194 3.14 -1.93 -8.12
C LEU A 194 2.51 -2.17 -9.49
N THR A 195 1.24 -2.55 -9.58
CA THR A 195 0.61 -2.75 -10.89
C THR A 195 0.78 -1.44 -11.64
N ASN A 196 1.56 -1.42 -12.74
CA ASN A 196 1.86 -0.20 -13.50
C ASN A 196 0.58 0.62 -13.78
N GLY A 197 -0.58 -0.03 -13.87
CA GLY A 197 -1.90 0.59 -13.97
C GLY A 197 -2.33 1.51 -12.81
N TYR A 198 -2.05 1.20 -11.54
CA TYR A 198 -2.51 2.04 -10.42
C TYR A 198 -1.70 3.32 -10.29
N ALA A 199 -0.38 3.23 -10.40
CA ALA A 199 0.51 4.38 -10.38
C ALA A 199 0.25 5.32 -11.58
N THR A 200 0.09 4.76 -12.79
CA THR A 200 -0.25 5.54 -14.00
C THR A 200 -1.63 6.18 -13.90
N SER A 201 -2.65 5.46 -13.43
CA SER A 201 -4.00 6.01 -13.23
C SER A 201 -4.02 7.16 -12.21
N SER A 202 -3.28 7.01 -11.11
CA SER A 202 -3.13 8.06 -10.09
C SER A 202 -2.47 9.32 -10.64
N ALA A 203 -1.41 9.15 -11.43
CA ALA A 203 -0.72 10.27 -12.09
C ALA A 203 -1.62 10.98 -13.11
N LEU A 204 -2.38 10.24 -13.92
CA LEU A 204 -3.33 10.80 -14.89
C LEU A 204 -4.45 11.58 -14.21
N LEU A 205 -5.05 11.03 -13.15
CA LEU A 205 -6.10 11.70 -12.38
C LEU A 205 -5.58 12.96 -11.68
N GLY A 206 -4.38 12.90 -11.10
CA GLY A 206 -3.71 14.07 -10.51
C GLY A 206 -3.47 15.17 -11.55
N GLY A 207 -2.97 14.82 -12.73
CA GLY A 207 -2.79 15.77 -13.84
C GLY A 207 -4.11 16.40 -14.31
N ALA A 208 -5.17 15.61 -14.45
CA ALA A 208 -6.50 16.11 -14.81
C ALA A 208 -7.08 17.06 -13.77
N ASN A 209 -6.90 16.76 -12.47
CA ASN A 209 -7.35 17.61 -11.38
C ASN A 209 -6.60 18.96 -11.35
N LEU A 210 -5.29 18.95 -11.55
CA LEU A 210 -4.51 20.19 -11.67
C LEU A 210 -4.98 21.04 -12.86
N ALA A 211 -5.21 20.41 -14.02
CA ALA A 211 -5.73 21.09 -15.20
C ALA A 211 -7.14 21.68 -14.94
N ALA A 212 -8.02 20.92 -14.31
CA ALA A 212 -9.37 21.39 -13.95
C ALA A 212 -9.33 22.58 -12.98
N ILE A 213 -8.49 22.53 -11.95
CA ILE A 213 -8.30 23.64 -10.99
C ILE A 213 -7.74 24.88 -11.70
N ALA A 214 -6.71 24.71 -12.54
CA ALA A 214 -6.10 25.81 -13.29
C ALA A 214 -7.11 26.47 -14.25
N LEU A 215 -7.87 25.67 -14.99
CA LEU A 215 -8.95 26.16 -15.85
C LEU A 215 -10.00 26.89 -15.04
N ASN A 216 -10.46 26.33 -13.92
CA ASN A 216 -11.50 26.91 -13.08
C ASN A 216 -11.07 28.26 -12.45
N ARG A 217 -9.78 28.48 -12.19
CA ARG A 217 -9.22 29.78 -11.76
C ARG A 217 -8.97 30.78 -12.89
N SER A 218 -8.75 30.32 -14.12
CA SER A 218 -8.45 31.19 -15.26
C SER A 218 -9.62 32.14 -15.59
N ALA A 219 -9.32 33.28 -16.23
CA ALA A 219 -10.35 34.24 -16.66
C ALA A 219 -11.41 33.58 -17.57
N ALA A 220 -10.98 32.71 -18.49
CA ALA A 220 -11.88 31.94 -19.35
C ALA A 220 -12.76 30.97 -18.54
N GLY A 221 -12.20 30.29 -17.56
CA GLY A 221 -12.96 29.39 -16.70
C GLY A 221 -13.91 30.10 -15.75
N GLN A 222 -13.61 31.32 -15.29
CA GLN A 222 -14.57 32.10 -14.51
C GLN A 222 -15.78 32.53 -15.35
N GLN A 223 -15.61 32.68 -16.67
CA GLN A 223 -16.70 32.96 -17.61
C GLN A 223 -17.50 31.70 -18.00
N THR A 224 -16.98 30.50 -17.77
CA THR A 224 -17.74 29.26 -18.00
C THR A 224 -18.86 29.06 -16.97
N GLY A 225 -19.92 28.33 -17.34
CA GLY A 225 -21.04 28.02 -16.44
C GLY A 225 -20.68 27.04 -15.31
N ARG A 226 -21.70 26.63 -14.53
CA ARG A 226 -21.55 25.74 -13.35
C ARG A 226 -21.01 24.33 -13.66
N TRP A 227 -20.95 23.93 -14.93
CA TRP A 227 -20.47 22.62 -15.33
C TRP A 227 -18.97 22.41 -15.03
N LEU A 228 -18.15 23.45 -15.10
CA LEU A 228 -16.70 23.33 -14.87
C LEU A 228 -16.36 23.06 -13.38
N PRO A 229 -16.97 23.76 -12.40
CA PRO A 229 -16.90 23.35 -10.99
C PRO A 229 -17.45 21.94 -10.73
N LEU A 230 -18.57 21.57 -11.34
CA LEU A 230 -19.15 20.23 -11.20
C LEU A 230 -18.21 19.14 -11.74
N LEU A 231 -17.54 19.40 -12.87
CA LEU A 231 -16.52 18.50 -13.40
C LEU A 231 -15.32 18.40 -12.45
N THR A 232 -14.85 19.52 -11.90
CA THR A 232 -13.77 19.55 -10.90
C THR A 232 -14.13 18.74 -9.65
N MET A 233 -15.38 18.85 -9.18
CA MET A 233 -15.88 18.05 -8.05
C MET A 233 -15.89 16.56 -8.39
N ALA A 234 -16.39 16.20 -9.57
CA ALA A 234 -16.48 14.81 -10.00
C ALA A 234 -15.10 14.15 -10.09
N THR A 235 -14.13 14.81 -10.71
CA THR A 235 -12.76 14.27 -10.84
C THR A 235 -12.04 14.17 -9.49
N GLY A 236 -12.28 15.12 -8.57
CA GLY A 236 -11.80 15.05 -7.19
C GLY A 236 -12.40 13.86 -6.42
N ALA A 237 -13.72 13.68 -6.50
CA ALA A 237 -14.41 12.55 -5.87
C ALA A 237 -13.94 11.20 -6.41
N THR A 238 -13.75 11.09 -7.73
CA THR A 238 -13.21 9.87 -8.36
C THR A 238 -11.82 9.54 -7.84
N GLN A 239 -10.90 10.51 -7.74
CA GLN A 239 -9.55 10.25 -7.23
C GLN A 239 -9.57 9.82 -5.75
N ALA A 240 -10.45 10.41 -4.94
CA ALA A 240 -10.60 10.01 -3.54
C ALA A 240 -11.14 8.57 -3.40
N ILE A 241 -12.15 8.19 -4.19
CA ILE A 241 -12.71 6.82 -4.20
C ILE A 241 -11.65 5.82 -4.66
N VAL A 242 -10.89 6.14 -5.71
CA VAL A 242 -9.78 5.31 -6.18
C VAL A 242 -8.69 5.15 -5.11
N GLY A 243 -8.39 6.20 -4.34
CA GLY A 243 -7.48 6.12 -3.19
C GLY A 243 -8.01 5.22 -2.08
N MET A 244 -9.29 5.35 -1.70
CA MET A 244 -9.91 4.51 -0.66
C MET A 244 -10.00 3.04 -1.07
N GLY A 245 -10.41 2.75 -2.32
CA GLY A 245 -10.56 1.39 -2.82
C GLY A 245 -9.24 0.63 -3.02
N ASN A 246 -8.11 1.34 -3.06
CA ASN A 246 -6.77 0.77 -3.16
C ASN A 246 -5.96 0.94 -1.86
N PHE A 247 -6.60 1.34 -0.76
CA PHE A 247 -5.95 1.36 0.54
C PHE A 247 -5.58 -0.09 0.91
N PRO A 248 -4.33 -0.38 1.30
CA PRO A 248 -3.92 -1.75 1.60
C PRO A 248 -4.75 -2.34 2.74
N SER A 249 -5.21 -3.58 2.57
CA SER A 249 -5.80 -4.38 3.64
C SER A 249 -4.75 -4.71 4.71
N GLU A 250 -5.18 -5.08 5.93
CA GLU A 250 -4.24 -5.43 7.02
C GLU A 250 -3.21 -6.49 6.62
N ASP A 251 -3.62 -7.46 5.79
CA ASP A 251 -2.74 -8.50 5.22
C ASP A 251 -1.59 -7.95 4.36
N ASN A 252 -1.77 -6.76 3.77
CA ASN A 252 -0.80 -6.07 2.92
C ASN A 252 -0.21 -4.81 3.60
N TYR A 253 -0.49 -4.59 4.89
CA TYR A 253 -0.11 -3.35 5.56
C TYR A 253 1.41 -3.22 5.78
N TYR A 254 2.13 -4.34 5.78
CA TYR A 254 3.57 -4.40 6.11
C TYR A 254 4.47 -4.81 4.94
N SER A 255 3.95 -4.90 3.71
CA SER A 255 4.79 -5.06 2.52
C SER A 255 5.32 -3.70 2.03
N THR A 256 6.48 -3.66 1.35
CA THR A 256 7.03 -2.40 0.77
C THR A 256 6.03 -1.74 -0.20
N SER A 257 5.27 -2.57 -0.88
CA SER A 257 4.14 -2.22 -1.75
C SER A 257 2.90 -1.79 -0.98
N GLY A 258 2.66 -2.34 0.22
CA GLY A 258 1.74 -1.84 1.22
C GLY A 258 2.04 -0.40 1.58
N ASP A 259 3.29 -0.08 1.90
CA ASP A 259 3.73 1.29 2.17
C ASP A 259 3.58 2.20 0.94
N ALA A 260 4.06 1.78 -0.23
CA ALA A 260 3.94 2.58 -1.45
C ALA A 260 2.47 2.79 -1.88
N ARG A 261 1.63 1.74 -1.86
CA ARG A 261 0.19 1.86 -2.09
C ARG A 261 -0.46 2.71 -1.01
N ARG A 262 -0.05 2.61 0.25
CA ARG A 262 -0.54 3.47 1.33
C ARG A 262 -0.21 4.92 1.05
N TYR A 263 1.03 5.27 0.68
CA TYR A 263 1.41 6.64 0.34
C TYR A 263 0.63 7.16 -0.87
N VAL A 264 0.52 6.37 -1.95
CA VAL A 264 -0.24 6.74 -3.16
C VAL A 264 -1.74 6.86 -2.85
N SER A 265 -2.31 5.96 -2.04
CA SER A 265 -3.71 5.99 -1.62
C SER A 265 -4.00 7.19 -0.71
N ILE A 266 -3.13 7.49 0.28
CA ILE A 266 -3.24 8.69 1.12
C ILE A 266 -3.14 9.95 0.25
N ALA A 267 -2.19 10.00 -0.69
CA ALA A 267 -2.03 11.12 -1.61
C ALA A 267 -3.28 11.28 -2.50
N ASN A 268 -3.83 10.21 -3.06
CA ASN A 268 -5.05 10.23 -3.86
C ASN A 268 -6.28 10.67 -3.07
N VAL A 269 -6.44 10.20 -1.83
CA VAL A 269 -7.51 10.66 -0.92
C VAL A 269 -7.34 12.14 -0.61
N GLY A 270 -6.14 12.59 -0.28
CA GLY A 270 -5.85 13.99 0.03
C GLY A 270 -6.09 14.92 -1.16
N VAL A 271 -5.47 14.63 -2.31
CA VAL A 271 -5.60 15.42 -3.54
C VAL A 271 -7.05 15.40 -4.06
N GLY A 272 -7.70 14.23 -4.05
CA GLY A 272 -9.09 14.10 -4.47
C GLY A 272 -10.04 14.90 -3.59
N THR A 273 -9.88 14.82 -2.26
CA THR A 273 -10.69 15.59 -1.30
C THR A 273 -10.46 17.09 -1.44
N ALA A 274 -9.21 17.54 -1.57
CA ALA A 274 -8.89 18.95 -1.77
C ALA A 274 -9.49 19.49 -3.09
N THR A 275 -9.45 18.69 -4.16
CA THR A 275 -10.03 19.07 -5.45
C THR A 275 -11.56 19.14 -5.40
N LEU A 276 -12.20 18.20 -4.70
CA LEU A 276 -13.64 18.21 -4.45
C LEU A 276 -14.07 19.45 -3.67
N LEU A 277 -13.34 19.79 -2.60
CA LEU A 277 -13.59 21.00 -1.80
C LEU A 277 -13.41 22.26 -2.64
N PHE A 278 -12.37 22.32 -3.47
CA PHE A 278 -12.13 23.45 -4.37
C PHE A 278 -13.27 23.63 -5.40
N GLY A 279 -13.72 22.54 -6.02
CA GLY A 279 -14.87 22.58 -6.93
C GLY A 279 -16.15 23.04 -6.23
N THR A 280 -16.38 22.59 -4.99
CA THR A 280 -17.51 23.02 -4.15
C THR A 280 -17.43 24.51 -3.82
N TRP A 281 -16.26 24.99 -3.38
CA TRP A 281 -16.02 26.40 -3.09
C TRP A 281 -16.25 27.28 -4.33
N SER A 282 -15.70 26.88 -5.48
CA SER A 282 -15.91 27.57 -6.76
C SER A 282 -17.39 27.60 -7.15
N LEU A 283 -18.14 26.51 -6.93
CA LEU A 283 -19.57 26.47 -7.21
C LEU A 283 -20.37 27.42 -6.33
N LEU A 284 -20.01 27.54 -5.04
CA LEU A 284 -20.69 28.40 -4.07
C LEU A 284 -20.36 29.89 -4.24
N HIS A 285 -19.12 30.21 -4.63
CA HIS A 285 -18.63 31.59 -4.74
C HIS A 285 -18.67 32.11 -6.18
N ARG A 286 -19.06 31.28 -7.14
CA ARG A 286 -19.47 31.79 -8.46
C ARG A 286 -20.78 32.54 -8.30
N SER A 287 -20.70 33.84 -8.49
CA SER A 287 -21.89 34.63 -8.84
C SER A 287 -22.63 33.89 -9.95
N ALA A 288 -23.96 33.81 -9.88
CA ALA A 288 -24.74 33.27 -10.97
C ALA A 288 -24.44 34.15 -12.19
N ALA A 289 -23.45 33.74 -13.00
CA ALA A 289 -23.11 34.41 -14.23
C ALA A 289 -24.44 34.49 -14.95
N ASN A 290 -24.94 35.72 -15.10
CA ASN A 290 -26.11 36.00 -15.90
C ASN A 290 -25.74 35.41 -17.25
N SER A 291 -26.30 34.25 -17.57
CA SER A 291 -25.91 33.52 -18.76
C SER A 291 -26.50 34.29 -19.93
N GLN A 292 -25.81 35.36 -20.31
CA GLN A 292 -25.77 35.87 -21.67
C GLN A 292 -25.05 34.83 -22.54
N LEU A 293 -25.49 33.58 -22.47
CA LEU A 293 -25.45 32.75 -23.65
C LEU A 293 -26.38 33.45 -24.64
N PRO A 294 -25.99 33.61 -25.91
CA PRO A 294 -26.89 34.14 -26.91
C PRO A 294 -28.18 33.31 -26.86
N ARG A 295 -29.26 33.92 -26.36
CA ARG A 295 -30.54 33.25 -26.25
C ARG A 295 -31.14 33.24 -27.63
N THR A 296 -31.08 32.08 -28.28
CA THR A 296 -31.88 31.79 -29.46
C THR A 296 -33.29 31.47 -28.98
N SER A 297 -34.21 32.43 -29.10
CA SER A 297 -35.63 32.18 -28.83
C SER A 297 -36.38 31.99 -30.15
N TRP A 298 -37.22 30.97 -30.18
CA TRP A 298 -38.19 30.75 -31.25
C TRP A 298 -39.49 31.42 -30.84
N ASN A 299 -39.89 32.46 -31.57
CA ASN A 299 -41.13 33.18 -31.33
C ASN A 299 -42.09 32.91 -32.48
N VAL A 300 -43.37 32.76 -32.17
CA VAL A 300 -44.44 32.58 -33.17
C VAL A 300 -45.28 33.85 -33.15
N GLY A 301 -45.38 34.54 -34.28
CA GLY A 301 -46.08 35.81 -34.36
C GLY A 301 -46.64 36.11 -35.76
N PRO A 302 -47.48 37.14 -35.88
CA PRO A 302 -48.04 37.53 -37.17
C PRO A 302 -46.93 37.90 -38.16
N SER A 303 -47.06 37.45 -39.41
CA SER A 303 -46.10 37.73 -40.47
C SER A 303 -45.95 39.24 -40.68
N PRO A 304 -44.74 39.80 -40.85
CA PRO A 304 -44.58 41.24 -41.04
C PRO A 304 -45.26 41.66 -42.34
N ALA A 305 -46.16 42.64 -42.24
CA ALA A 305 -46.81 43.25 -43.40
C ALA A 305 -45.79 44.04 -44.21
N GLY A 306 -45.40 43.53 -45.38
CA GLY A 306 -44.75 44.35 -46.40
C GLY A 306 -45.70 45.48 -46.81
N GLY A 307 -45.16 46.69 -47.01
CA GLY A 307 -45.92 47.93 -47.19
C GLY A 307 -47.19 47.77 -48.02
N GLY A 308 -48.35 47.87 -47.34
CA GLY A 308 -49.67 47.94 -47.97
C GLY A 308 -50.55 46.68 -47.94
N GLN A 309 -50.14 45.56 -47.34
CA GLN A 309 -51.00 44.35 -47.23
C GLN A 309 -51.30 43.94 -45.78
N LEU A 310 -52.53 43.47 -45.53
CA LEU A 310 -52.95 42.90 -44.25
C LEU A 310 -52.27 41.54 -44.03
N ALA A 311 -51.44 41.46 -42.99
CA ALA A 311 -50.77 40.23 -42.58
C ALA A 311 -51.78 39.13 -42.23
N SER A 312 -51.89 38.11 -43.07
CA SER A 312 -52.70 36.91 -42.83
C SER A 312 -51.78 35.69 -42.82
N GLY A 313 -51.28 35.35 -41.64
CA GLY A 313 -50.44 34.18 -41.44
C GLY A 313 -49.57 34.25 -40.19
N THR A 314 -49.29 33.09 -39.61
CA THR A 314 -48.40 32.94 -38.47
C THR A 314 -47.00 32.56 -38.97
N SER A 315 -45.98 33.27 -38.52
CA SER A 315 -44.59 33.04 -38.91
C SER A 315 -43.72 32.73 -37.68
N LEU A 316 -42.66 31.96 -37.91
CA LEU A 316 -41.70 31.53 -36.90
C LEU A 316 -40.45 32.42 -36.99
N PHE A 317 -40.17 33.16 -35.94
CA PHE A 317 -39.01 34.03 -35.84
C PHE A 317 -37.93 33.42 -34.96
N VAL A 318 -36.69 33.45 -35.44
CA VAL A 318 -35.51 33.16 -34.62
C VAL A 318 -34.89 34.49 -34.22
N THR A 319 -34.95 34.81 -32.92
CA THR A 319 -34.26 35.98 -32.39
C THR A 319 -32.99 35.52 -31.69
N ARG A 320 -31.85 36.09 -32.07
CA ARG A 320 -30.57 35.90 -31.40
C ARG A 320 -30.17 37.23 -30.75
N ARG A 321 -30.29 37.32 -29.42
CA ARG A 321 -29.76 38.46 -28.67
C ARG A 321 -28.29 38.19 -28.36
N PHE A 322 -27.41 39.08 -28.82
CA PHE A 322 -25.99 39.11 -28.48
C PHE A 322 -25.80 39.88 -27.17
#